data_AF-A0AB33YZD1-F1
#
_entry.id   AF-A0AB33YZD1-F1
#
_cell.length_a   1.000
_cell.length_b   1.000
_cell.length_c   1.000
_cell.angle_alpha   90.00
_cell.angle_beta   90.00
_cell.angle_gamma   90.00
#
_symmetry.space_group_name_H-M   'P 1'
#
loop_
_entity.id
_entity.type
_entity.pdbx_description
1 polymer ?
#
loop_
_entity_poly.entity_id
_entity_poly.type
_entity_poly.pdbx_seq_one_letter_code
_entity_poly.pdbx_strand_id
1 'polypeptide(L)'
;MRNSFISPGIHVWAFFCDVETIVLAILVRLMQNADILSKLNINKNMASKNYITGLFGTSPVAPIQEHMALVDECVSKLVDLFEFMSKGDTESVEKVYHQIAELEQDADDKKHFLREHLPTGLFMPIARQDLLDALRVQDLLANRARDIAGIVVGRQLKFPEQASKRAIELVRATVETCHQALKVVNELDELVETGFRGHAVHVVEDMLTELDNLESATDRIQVDLRADLFAVEKELYAVDVMFMYRIIESIADIADDAERVGRRFQLMLAK
;
A
#
# COMPACT_ATOMS: atom_id res chain seq x y z
N MET A 1 -69.16 -5.42 -61.18
CA MET A 1 -69.32 -6.57 -62.10
C MET A 1 -67.93 -7.09 -62.46
N ARG A 2 -67.77 -8.43 -62.47
CA ARG A 2 -66.57 -9.28 -62.66
C ARG A 2 -65.81 -9.59 -61.36
N ASN A 3 -66.15 -10.71 -60.69
CA ASN A 3 -65.71 -12.12 -60.91
C ASN A 3 -64.30 -12.35 -60.35
N SER A 4 -64.03 -13.09 -59.27
CA SER A 4 -64.38 -14.45 -58.80
C SER A 4 -63.28 -15.48 -59.09
N PHE A 5 -62.77 -16.10 -58.00
CA PHE A 5 -62.18 -17.44 -57.85
C PHE A 5 -60.82 -17.78 -58.51
N ILE A 6 -59.90 -18.37 -57.70
CA ILE A 6 -59.35 -19.75 -57.81
C ILE A 6 -58.14 -19.88 -56.83
N SER A 7 -58.18 -20.90 -55.97
CA SER A 7 -57.03 -21.55 -55.26
C SER A 7 -56.66 -22.80 -56.09
N PRO A 8 -55.40 -23.32 -56.22
CA PRO A 8 -54.58 -23.84 -55.09
C PRO A 8 -53.04 -23.87 -55.31
N GLY A 9 -52.25 -24.26 -54.30
CA GLY A 9 -50.85 -24.62 -54.51
C GLY A 9 -49.96 -24.70 -53.26
N ILE A 10 -49.66 -25.93 -52.86
CA ILE A 10 -48.66 -26.33 -51.86
C ILE A 10 -47.25 -25.95 -52.33
N HIS A 11 -46.38 -25.45 -51.45
CA HIS A 11 -44.94 -25.81 -51.28
C HIS A 11 -44.22 -24.79 -50.35
N VAL A 12 -44.05 -25.11 -49.06
CA VAL A 12 -42.82 -25.51 -48.31
C VAL A 12 -41.81 -24.40 -47.91
N TRP A 13 -41.40 -24.52 -46.64
CA TRP A 13 -40.17 -24.05 -45.96
C TRP A 13 -40.06 -22.58 -45.53
N ALA A 14 -40.25 -22.35 -44.21
CA ALA A 14 -39.32 -21.57 -43.40
C ALA A 14 -39.54 -21.87 -41.91
N PHE A 15 -38.69 -22.76 -41.38
CA PHE A 15 -38.52 -23.02 -39.95
C PHE A 15 -37.58 -21.92 -39.42
N PHE A 16 -38.10 -20.89 -38.77
CA PHE A 16 -37.30 -19.95 -37.98
C PHE A 16 -37.65 -20.18 -36.52
N CYS A 17 -36.78 -20.90 -35.81
CA CYS A 17 -36.81 -21.04 -34.37
C CYS A 17 -35.74 -20.07 -33.85
N ASP A 18 -36.15 -18.94 -33.27
CA ASP A 18 -35.24 -17.91 -32.79
C ASP A 18 -34.34 -18.45 -31.68
N VAL A 19 -33.03 -18.36 -31.90
CA VAL A 19 -31.96 -18.81 -31.00
C VAL A 19 -32.09 -18.15 -29.62
N GLU A 20 -32.61 -16.92 -29.55
CA GLU A 20 -32.87 -16.23 -28.28
C GLU A 20 -33.92 -16.94 -27.41
N THR A 21 -34.95 -17.54 -28.01
CA THR A 21 -36.03 -18.21 -27.27
C THR A 21 -35.54 -19.53 -26.68
N ILE A 22 -34.67 -20.25 -27.38
CA ILE A 22 -34.04 -21.48 -26.90
C ILE A 22 -33.04 -21.18 -25.78
N VAL A 23 -32.23 -20.13 -25.92
CA VAL A 23 -31.26 -19.71 -24.89
C VAL A 23 -31.96 -19.24 -23.62
N LEU A 24 -33.04 -18.44 -23.72
CA LEU A 24 -33.85 -18.06 -22.57
C LEU A 24 -34.54 -19.26 -21.92
N ALA A 25 -35.07 -20.22 -22.69
CA ALA A 25 -35.68 -21.42 -22.13
C ALA A 25 -34.66 -22.31 -21.41
N ILE A 26 -33.43 -22.41 -21.91
CA ILE A 26 -32.32 -23.13 -21.27
C ILE A 26 -31.87 -22.40 -19.99
N LEU A 27 -31.73 -21.07 -20.02
CA LEU A 27 -31.38 -20.26 -18.85
C LEU A 27 -32.44 -20.35 -17.74
N VAL A 28 -33.72 -20.24 -18.08
CA VAL A 28 -34.82 -20.38 -17.12
C VAL A 28 -34.86 -21.79 -16.53
N ARG A 29 -34.58 -22.82 -17.33
CA ARG A 29 -34.55 -24.22 -16.85
C ARG A 29 -33.30 -24.56 -16.02
N LEU A 30 -32.17 -23.89 -16.27
CA LEU A 30 -30.97 -23.95 -15.44
C LEU A 30 -31.15 -23.21 -14.11
N MET A 31 -31.87 -22.08 -14.12
CA MET A 31 -32.17 -21.29 -12.91
C MET A 31 -33.23 -21.93 -12.00
N GLN A 32 -34.12 -22.78 -12.51
CA GLN A 32 -35.11 -23.52 -11.70
C GLN A 32 -34.55 -24.77 -11.02
N ASN A 33 -33.29 -25.12 -11.28
CA ASN A 33 -32.64 -26.26 -10.66
C ASN A 33 -32.05 -25.83 -9.31
N ALA A 34 -32.82 -26.00 -8.23
CA ALA A 34 -32.42 -25.64 -6.85
C ALA A 34 -31.06 -26.24 -6.44
N ASP A 35 -30.68 -27.36 -7.06
CA ASP A 35 -29.42 -28.07 -6.83
C ASP A 35 -28.20 -27.44 -7.53
N ILE A 36 -28.41 -26.65 -8.60
CA ILE A 36 -27.34 -25.90 -9.28
C ILE A 36 -27.10 -24.57 -8.55
N LEU A 37 -28.16 -23.89 -8.13
CA LEU A 37 -28.06 -22.69 -7.31
C LEU A 37 -27.45 -23.00 -5.94
N SER A 38 -27.80 -24.14 -5.32
CA SER A 38 -27.16 -24.60 -4.07
C SER A 38 -25.68 -24.93 -4.30
N LYS A 39 -25.32 -25.66 -5.36
CA LYS A 39 -23.92 -25.97 -5.70
C LYS A 39 -23.09 -24.74 -6.06
N LEU A 40 -23.66 -23.75 -6.77
CA LEU A 40 -23.01 -22.45 -7.02
C LEU A 40 -22.77 -21.68 -5.72
N ASN A 41 -23.75 -21.66 -4.81
CA ASN A 41 -23.64 -20.96 -3.53
C ASN A 41 -22.72 -21.70 -2.54
N ILE A 42 -22.71 -23.03 -2.56
CA ILE A 42 -21.81 -23.90 -1.80
C ILE A 42 -20.38 -23.79 -2.34
N ASN A 43 -20.16 -23.74 -3.66
CA ASN A 43 -18.84 -23.50 -4.24
C ASN A 43 -18.35 -22.08 -3.94
N LYS A 44 -19.23 -21.07 -3.97
CA LYS A 44 -18.88 -19.70 -3.58
C LYS A 44 -18.46 -19.62 -2.11
N ASN A 45 -19.16 -20.33 -1.22
CA ASN A 45 -18.85 -20.37 0.21
C ASN A 45 -17.65 -21.27 0.55
N MET A 46 -17.43 -22.40 -0.14
CA MET A 46 -16.22 -23.22 0.05
C MET A 46 -14.98 -22.55 -0.54
N ALA A 47 -15.11 -21.88 -1.69
CA ALA A 47 -14.04 -21.04 -2.22
C ALA A 47 -13.77 -19.88 -1.25
N SER A 48 -14.76 -19.08 -0.84
CA SER A 48 -14.48 -17.97 0.08
C SER A 48 -13.86 -18.42 1.41
N LYS A 49 -14.30 -19.55 1.97
CA LYS A 49 -13.77 -20.08 3.24
C LYS A 49 -12.31 -20.55 3.12
N ASN A 50 -11.95 -21.24 2.03
CA ASN A 50 -10.58 -21.69 1.77
C ASN A 50 -9.64 -20.53 1.41
N TYR A 51 -10.15 -19.49 0.73
CA TYR A 51 -9.38 -18.31 0.36
C TYR A 51 -9.16 -17.38 1.55
N ILE A 52 -10.14 -17.20 2.44
CA ILE A 52 -9.96 -16.46 3.70
C ILE A 52 -8.94 -17.17 4.60
N THR A 53 -8.99 -18.50 4.75
CA THR A 53 -7.97 -19.26 5.49
C THR A 53 -6.60 -19.27 4.80
N GLY A 54 -6.53 -19.09 3.48
CA GLY A 54 -5.27 -18.96 2.76
C GLY A 54 -4.67 -17.56 2.80
N LEU A 55 -5.51 -16.52 2.86
CA LEU A 55 -5.14 -15.11 2.87
C LEU A 55 -4.77 -14.61 4.28
N PHE A 56 -5.57 -15.01 5.26
CA PHE A 56 -5.35 -14.64 6.65
C PHE A 56 -4.69 -15.76 7.45
N GLY A 57 -4.41 -16.93 6.87
CA GLY A 57 -3.71 -18.01 7.58
C GLY A 57 -4.25 -18.22 9.01
N THR A 58 -3.33 -18.18 9.99
CA THR A 58 -3.64 -18.09 11.42
C THR A 58 -3.88 -16.67 11.93
N SER A 59 -3.50 -15.62 11.17
CA SER A 59 -3.59 -14.21 11.57
C SER A 59 -4.39 -13.31 10.59
N PRO A 60 -5.45 -12.62 11.06
CA PRO A 60 -6.20 -11.67 10.26
C PRO A 60 -5.42 -10.39 9.88
N VAL A 61 -4.22 -10.18 10.40
CA VAL A 61 -3.40 -8.98 10.15
C VAL A 61 -2.11 -9.27 9.37
N ALA A 62 -1.71 -10.53 9.18
CA ALA A 62 -0.51 -10.90 8.43
C ALA A 62 -0.34 -10.17 7.09
N PRO A 63 -1.38 -10.01 6.26
CA PRO A 63 -1.23 -9.28 5.01
C PRO A 63 -0.83 -7.80 5.15
N ILE A 64 -1.23 -7.10 6.22
CA ILE A 64 -0.85 -5.69 6.47
C ILE A 64 0.59 -5.58 6.98
N GLN A 65 1.06 -6.58 7.73
CA GLN A 65 2.45 -6.69 8.17
C GLN A 65 3.38 -6.94 6.98
N GLU A 66 2.99 -7.85 6.09
CA GLU A 66 3.73 -8.13 4.85
C GLU A 66 3.82 -6.89 3.94
N HIS A 67 2.74 -6.11 3.83
CA HIS A 67 2.78 -4.84 3.11
C HIS A 67 3.74 -3.84 3.78
N MET A 68 3.66 -3.67 5.10
CA MET A 68 4.56 -2.78 5.83
C MET A 68 6.03 -3.19 5.71
N ALA A 69 6.33 -4.49 5.65
CA ALA A 69 7.70 -4.99 5.44
C ALA A 69 8.28 -4.57 4.09
N LEU A 70 7.49 -4.65 3.01
CA LEU A 70 7.90 -4.16 1.68
C LEU A 70 8.13 -2.64 1.68
N VAL A 71 7.23 -1.90 2.34
CA VAL A 71 7.36 -0.45 2.52
C VAL A 71 8.65 -0.09 3.26
N ASP A 72 8.93 -0.77 4.37
CA ASP A 72 10.12 -0.56 5.19
C ASP A 72 11.41 -0.86 4.41
N GLU A 73 11.43 -1.94 3.63
CA GLU A 73 12.55 -2.26 2.75
C GLU A 73 12.75 -1.18 1.66
N CYS A 74 11.66 -0.69 1.07
CA CYS A 74 11.68 0.39 0.09
C CYS A 74 12.29 1.68 0.65
N VAL A 75 11.83 2.11 1.83
CA VAL A 75 12.34 3.31 2.51
C VAL A 75 13.81 3.15 2.90
N SER A 76 14.21 1.95 3.34
CA SER A 76 15.60 1.65 3.74
C SER A 76 16.62 1.88 2.62
N LYS A 77 16.23 1.68 1.36
CA LYS A 77 17.09 1.93 0.19
C LYS A 77 17.47 3.40 0.01
N LEU A 78 16.75 4.34 0.64
CA LEU A 78 17.12 5.76 0.61
C LEU A 78 18.50 5.99 1.25
N VAL A 79 18.93 5.18 2.22
CA VAL A 79 20.27 5.30 2.80
C VAL A 79 21.33 5.09 1.73
N ASP A 80 21.24 3.98 1.01
CA ASP A 80 22.17 3.65 -0.08
C ASP A 80 22.16 4.73 -1.17
N LEU A 81 20.96 5.17 -1.55
CA LEU A 81 20.76 6.24 -2.54
C LEU A 81 21.54 7.50 -2.14
N PHE A 82 21.38 7.97 -0.90
CA PHE A 82 22.03 9.19 -0.42
C PHE A 82 23.53 9.01 -0.23
N GLU A 83 23.99 7.83 0.17
CA GLU A 83 25.41 7.54 0.25
C GLU A 83 26.08 7.56 -1.12
N PHE A 84 25.51 6.91 -2.14
CA PHE A 84 26.05 6.93 -3.50
C PHE A 84 25.96 8.32 -4.12
N MET A 85 24.86 9.05 -3.88
CA MET A 85 24.71 10.45 -4.29
C MET A 85 25.83 11.33 -3.70
N SER A 86 26.16 11.17 -2.41
CA SER A 86 27.23 11.95 -1.77
C SER A 86 28.60 11.70 -2.41
N LYS A 87 28.86 10.45 -2.83
CA LYS A 87 30.09 10.01 -3.51
C LYS A 87 30.12 10.42 -4.98
N GLY A 88 28.99 10.83 -5.56
CA GLY A 88 28.85 11.13 -6.99
C GLY A 88 28.83 9.88 -7.86
N ASP A 89 28.46 8.72 -7.30
CA ASP A 89 28.36 7.45 -8.02
C ASP A 89 26.98 7.34 -8.69
N THR A 90 26.86 7.96 -9.86
CA THR A 90 25.59 8.03 -10.60
C THR A 90 25.08 6.67 -11.04
N GLU A 91 25.96 5.72 -11.37
CA GLU A 91 25.57 4.37 -11.79
C GLU A 91 24.93 3.60 -10.63
N SER A 92 25.51 3.68 -9.43
CA SER A 92 24.92 3.06 -8.24
C SER A 92 23.63 3.76 -7.81
N VAL A 93 23.54 5.08 -7.94
CA VAL A 93 22.29 5.83 -7.70
C VAL A 93 21.15 5.35 -8.61
N GLU A 94 21.40 5.17 -9.91
CA GLU A 94 20.40 4.64 -10.85
C GLU A 94 19.98 3.20 -10.51
N LYS A 95 20.92 2.33 -10.11
CA LYS A 95 20.60 0.97 -9.68
C LYS A 95 19.70 0.95 -8.44
N VAL A 96 20.01 1.77 -7.43
CA VAL A 96 19.19 1.86 -6.23
C VAL A 96 17.80 2.43 -6.53
N TYR A 97 17.70 3.41 -7.43
CA TYR A 97 16.40 3.90 -7.89
C TYR A 97 15.52 2.80 -8.49
N HIS A 98 16.08 1.93 -9.33
CA HIS A 98 15.32 0.80 -9.89
C HIS A 98 14.86 -0.18 -8.81
N GLN A 99 15.69 -0.43 -7.79
CA GLN A 99 15.29 -1.27 -6.65
C GLN A 99 14.15 -0.63 -5.84
N ILE A 100 14.21 0.68 -5.60
CA ILE A 100 13.13 1.43 -4.92
C ILE A 100 11.83 1.34 -5.73
N ALA A 101 11.90 1.52 -7.05
CA ALA A 101 10.73 1.45 -7.92
C ALA A 101 10.11 0.03 -7.98
N GLU A 102 10.93 -1.02 -7.92
CA GLU A 102 10.46 -2.40 -7.85
C GLU A 102 9.76 -2.68 -6.51
N LEU A 103 10.38 -2.30 -5.39
CA LEU A 103 9.80 -2.47 -4.05
C LEU A 103 8.50 -1.67 -3.85
N GLU A 104 8.42 -0.45 -4.39
CA GLU A 104 7.17 0.34 -4.35
C GLU A 104 6.07 -0.31 -5.20
N GLN A 105 6.41 -0.89 -6.37
CA GLN A 105 5.43 -1.61 -7.18
C GLN A 105 4.93 -2.87 -6.47
N ASP A 106 5.83 -3.63 -5.84
CA ASP A 106 5.45 -4.81 -5.05
C ASP A 106 4.53 -4.44 -3.87
N ALA A 107 4.80 -3.31 -3.21
CA ALA A 107 3.95 -2.77 -2.15
C ALA A 107 2.57 -2.35 -2.68
N ASP A 108 2.49 -1.63 -3.81
CA ASP A 108 1.22 -1.22 -4.40
C ASP A 108 0.38 -2.43 -4.88
N ASP A 109 1.02 -3.43 -5.48
CA ASP A 109 0.39 -4.69 -5.87
C ASP A 109 -0.20 -5.40 -4.63
N LYS A 110 0.56 -5.45 -3.53
CA LYS A 110 0.11 -6.01 -2.25
C LYS A 110 -1.06 -5.25 -1.67
N LYS A 111 -1.03 -3.91 -1.72
CA LYS A 111 -2.14 -3.04 -1.29
C LYS A 111 -3.39 -3.24 -2.14
N HIS A 112 -3.25 -3.36 -3.46
CA HIS A 112 -4.36 -3.64 -4.35
C HIS A 112 -5.01 -4.97 -4.02
N PHE A 113 -4.19 -6.02 -3.89
CA PHE A 113 -4.63 -7.34 -3.48
C PHE A 113 -5.39 -7.31 -2.13
N LEU A 114 -4.84 -6.61 -1.14
CA LEU A 114 -5.47 -6.39 0.17
C LEU A 114 -6.86 -5.75 0.07
N ARG A 115 -6.98 -4.66 -0.69
CA ARG A 115 -8.25 -3.91 -0.82
C ARG A 115 -9.36 -4.74 -1.43
N GLU A 116 -9.03 -5.60 -2.39
CA GLU A 116 -9.96 -6.48 -3.08
C GLU A 116 -10.43 -7.64 -2.20
N HIS A 117 -9.52 -8.17 -1.36
CA HIS A 117 -9.77 -9.42 -0.64
C HIS A 117 -10.08 -9.22 0.85
N LEU A 118 -10.02 -8.00 1.39
CA LEU A 118 -10.35 -7.74 2.79
C LEU A 118 -11.85 -7.99 3.06
N PRO A 119 -12.21 -8.96 3.93
CA PRO A 119 -13.60 -9.34 4.14
C PRO A 119 -14.37 -8.25 4.90
N THR A 120 -15.66 -8.13 4.61
CA THR A 120 -16.59 -7.15 5.20
C THR A 120 -17.42 -7.73 6.36
N GLY A 121 -17.10 -8.94 6.84
CA GLY A 121 -17.95 -9.75 7.71
C GLY A 121 -17.94 -9.39 9.21
N LEU A 122 -18.98 -9.85 9.92
CA LEU A 122 -19.29 -9.61 11.34
C LEU A 122 -18.27 -10.17 12.36
N PHE A 123 -17.27 -10.96 11.94
CA PHE A 123 -16.36 -11.70 12.83
C PHE A 123 -14.89 -11.25 12.73
N MET A 124 -14.60 -10.07 12.17
CA MET A 124 -13.24 -9.52 12.16
C MET A 124 -12.97 -8.82 13.51
N PRO A 125 -11.83 -9.09 14.18
CA PRO A 125 -11.50 -8.47 15.47
C PRO A 125 -11.18 -6.97 15.34
N ILE A 126 -10.91 -6.50 14.12
CA ILE A 126 -10.60 -5.12 13.77
C ILE A 126 -11.60 -4.65 12.72
N ALA A 127 -12.00 -3.37 12.75
CA ALA A 127 -12.86 -2.85 11.69
C ALA A 127 -12.09 -2.75 10.36
N ARG A 128 -12.69 -3.24 9.27
CA ARG A 128 -12.13 -3.13 7.91
C ARG A 128 -11.68 -1.71 7.54
N GLN A 129 -12.43 -0.69 7.95
CA GLN A 129 -12.10 0.70 7.66
C GLN A 129 -10.79 1.12 8.33
N ASP A 130 -10.57 0.71 9.60
CA ASP A 130 -9.34 1.05 10.31
C ASP A 130 -8.12 0.39 9.62
N LEU A 131 -8.25 -0.87 9.17
CA LEU A 131 -7.19 -1.56 8.42
C LEU A 131 -6.88 -0.87 7.08
N LEU A 132 -7.92 -0.45 6.35
CA LEU A 132 -7.73 0.27 5.09
C LEU A 132 -7.11 1.66 5.29
N ASP A 133 -7.46 2.34 6.38
CA ASP A 133 -6.88 3.64 6.72
C ASP A 133 -5.41 3.50 7.12
N ALA A 134 -5.04 2.43 7.85
CA ALA A 134 -3.65 2.09 8.15
C ALA A 134 -2.87 1.75 6.87
N LEU A 135 -3.40 0.86 6.02
CA LEU A 135 -2.81 0.47 4.74
C LEU A 135 -2.52 1.68 3.85
N ARG A 136 -3.47 2.63 3.78
CA ARG A 136 -3.30 3.86 3.01
C ARG A 136 -2.13 4.71 3.51
N VAL A 137 -1.91 4.77 4.83
CA VAL A 137 -0.80 5.57 5.39
C VAL A 137 0.52 4.86 5.13
N GLN A 138 0.60 3.54 5.32
CA GLN A 138 1.81 2.75 5.02
C GLN A 138 2.29 2.97 3.58
N ASP A 139 1.37 2.95 2.63
CA ASP A 139 1.64 3.16 1.20
C ASP A 139 2.29 4.52 0.89
N LEU A 140 1.97 5.57 1.67
CA LEU A 140 2.56 6.89 1.45
C LEU A 140 4.07 6.90 1.64
N LEU A 141 4.61 6.05 2.54
CA LEU A 141 6.04 6.00 2.82
C LEU A 141 6.82 5.50 1.59
N ALA A 142 6.37 4.40 0.98
CA ALA A 142 6.99 3.85 -0.22
C ALA A 142 6.86 4.80 -1.43
N ASN A 143 5.69 5.40 -1.62
CA ASN A 143 5.45 6.40 -2.67
C ASN A 143 6.43 7.58 -2.56
N ARG A 144 6.63 8.10 -1.34
CA ARG A 144 7.57 9.19 -1.10
C ARG A 144 9.02 8.78 -1.32
N ALA A 145 9.40 7.57 -0.91
CA ALA A 145 10.75 7.05 -1.16
C ALA A 145 11.03 6.99 -2.68
N ARG A 146 10.08 6.49 -3.47
CA ARG A 146 10.14 6.50 -4.93
C ARG A 146 10.23 7.91 -5.51
N ASP A 147 9.40 8.83 -5.04
CA ASP A 147 9.41 10.23 -5.52
C ASP A 147 10.74 10.93 -5.23
N ILE A 148 11.30 10.76 -4.02
CA ILE A 148 12.63 11.26 -3.66
C ILE A 148 13.67 10.70 -4.62
N ALA A 149 13.68 9.39 -4.83
CA ALA A 149 14.64 8.73 -5.71
C ALA A 149 14.53 9.20 -7.16
N GLY A 150 13.31 9.39 -7.66
CA GLY A 150 13.05 9.94 -8.98
C GLY A 150 13.57 11.37 -9.16
N ILE A 151 13.43 12.23 -8.15
CA ILE A 151 14.00 13.59 -8.17
C ILE A 151 15.53 13.52 -8.17
N VAL A 152 16.12 12.68 -7.31
CA VAL A 152 17.59 12.54 -7.21
C VAL A 152 18.19 12.11 -8.55
N VAL A 153 17.66 11.06 -9.17
CA VAL A 153 18.12 10.58 -10.49
C VAL A 153 17.83 11.61 -11.58
N GLY A 154 16.59 12.07 -11.69
CA GLY A 154 16.14 12.93 -12.79
C GLY A 154 16.85 14.29 -12.85
N ARG A 155 17.33 14.78 -11.71
CA ARG A 155 18.11 16.03 -11.63
C ARG A 155 19.61 15.81 -11.48
N GLN A 156 20.06 14.56 -11.33
CA GLN A 156 21.41 14.24 -10.85
C GLN A 156 21.74 15.07 -9.59
N LEU A 157 20.76 15.14 -8.68
CA LEU A 157 20.82 16.04 -7.54
C LEU A 157 21.99 15.63 -6.64
N LYS A 158 22.70 16.62 -6.12
CA LYS A 158 23.77 16.41 -5.15
C LYS A 158 23.75 17.52 -4.12
N PHE A 159 23.66 17.15 -2.85
CA PHE A 159 23.80 18.10 -1.75
C PHE A 159 25.23 18.64 -1.69
N PRO A 160 25.42 19.93 -1.34
CA PRO A 160 26.74 20.47 -1.06
C PRO A 160 27.38 19.71 0.12
N GLU A 161 28.71 19.64 0.16
CA GLU A 161 29.45 18.83 1.13
C GLU A 161 29.04 19.10 2.59
N GLN A 162 28.76 20.37 2.91
CA GLN A 162 28.34 20.81 4.23
C GLN A 162 26.99 20.22 4.66
N ALA A 163 26.03 20.13 3.74
CA ALA A 163 24.69 19.59 4.01
C ALA A 163 24.60 18.06 3.79
N SER A 164 25.50 17.48 2.98
CA SER A 164 25.43 16.08 2.55
C SER A 164 25.48 15.08 3.71
N LYS A 165 26.36 15.30 4.70
CA LYS A 165 26.46 14.43 5.89
C LYS A 165 25.17 14.45 6.70
N ARG A 166 24.61 15.63 6.91
CA ARG A 166 23.37 15.83 7.66
C ARG A 166 22.15 15.28 6.93
N ALA A 167 22.15 15.33 5.59
CA ALA A 167 21.13 14.70 4.77
C ALA A 167 21.12 13.16 4.93
N ILE A 168 22.30 12.53 4.94
CA ILE A 168 22.42 11.08 5.22
C ILE A 168 21.97 10.77 6.66
N GLU A 169 22.33 11.61 7.64
CA GLU A 169 21.89 11.47 9.02
C GLU A 169 20.36 11.53 9.14
N LEU A 170 19.71 12.49 8.46
CA LEU A 170 18.25 12.61 8.43
C LEU A 170 17.61 11.36 7.84
N VAL A 171 18.08 10.89 6.67
CA VAL A 171 17.54 9.68 6.03
C VAL A 171 17.68 8.46 6.93
N ARG A 172 18.81 8.31 7.63
CA ARG A 172 19.00 7.20 8.58
C ARG A 172 18.01 7.29 9.74
N ALA A 173 17.81 8.46 10.34
CA ALA A 173 16.84 8.66 11.41
C ALA A 173 15.39 8.37 10.94
N THR A 174 15.03 8.79 9.74
CA THR A 174 13.74 8.47 9.11
C THR A 174 13.56 6.97 8.91
N VAL A 175 14.60 6.25 8.45
CA VAL A 175 14.56 4.78 8.30
C VAL A 175 14.38 4.09 9.64
N GLU A 176 15.08 4.52 10.70
CA GLU A 176 14.86 3.97 12.05
C GLU A 176 13.42 4.20 12.55
N THR A 177 12.83 5.36 12.24
CA THR A 177 11.42 5.66 12.55
C THR A 177 10.48 4.69 11.80
N CYS A 178 10.77 4.40 10.53
CA CYS A 178 10.03 3.41 9.74
C CYS A 178 10.15 1.99 10.31
N HIS A 179 11.37 1.58 10.69
CA HIS A 179 11.61 0.30 11.35
C HIS A 179 10.82 0.16 12.65
N GLN A 180 10.73 1.25 13.43
CA GLN A 180 9.94 1.27 14.65
C GLN A 180 8.43 1.15 14.37
N ALA A 181 7.93 1.81 13.32
CA ALA A 181 6.55 1.63 12.88
C ALA A 181 6.26 0.18 12.45
N LEU A 182 7.18 -0.46 11.72
CA LEU A 182 7.07 -1.88 11.35
C LEU A 182 6.97 -2.79 12.60
N LYS A 183 7.78 -2.54 13.64
CA LYS A 183 7.67 -3.29 14.90
C LYS A 183 6.29 -3.15 15.54
N VAL A 184 5.73 -1.93 15.57
CA VAL A 184 4.36 -1.69 16.06
C VAL A 184 3.33 -2.48 15.25
N VAL A 185 3.47 -2.53 13.92
CA VAL A 185 2.56 -3.29 13.04
C VAL A 185 2.69 -4.79 13.29
N ASN A 186 3.90 -5.28 13.53
CA ASN A 186 4.13 -6.70 13.80
C ASN A 186 3.55 -7.16 15.15
N GLU A 187 3.41 -6.26 16.13
CA GLU A 187 2.77 -6.57 17.41
C GLU A 187 1.25 -6.75 17.33
N LEU A 188 0.63 -6.46 16.18
CA LEU A 188 -0.82 -6.61 15.99
C LEU A 188 -1.30 -8.05 16.15
N ASP A 189 -0.47 -9.05 15.86
CA ASP A 189 -0.84 -10.45 16.04
C ASP A 189 -1.10 -10.76 17.52
N GLU A 190 -0.16 -10.39 18.38
CA GLU A 190 -0.27 -10.58 19.82
C GLU A 190 -1.48 -9.80 20.38
N LEU A 191 -1.71 -8.59 19.88
CA LEU A 191 -2.90 -7.81 20.26
C LEU A 191 -4.20 -8.50 19.85
N VAL A 192 -4.26 -9.10 18.67
CA VAL A 192 -5.44 -9.83 18.21
C VAL A 192 -5.65 -11.11 19.02
N GLU A 193 -4.58 -11.86 19.32
CA GLU A 193 -4.63 -13.11 20.09
C GLU A 193 -5.06 -12.88 21.55
N THR A 194 -4.58 -11.79 22.16
CA THR A 194 -4.93 -11.40 23.53
C THR A 194 -6.25 -10.63 23.64
N GLY A 195 -6.87 -10.30 22.51
CA GLY A 195 -8.12 -9.54 22.46
C GLY A 195 -7.94 -8.10 22.95
N PHE A 196 -6.83 -7.46 22.60
CA PHE A 196 -6.48 -6.07 22.89
C PHE A 196 -6.43 -5.75 24.39
N ARG A 197 -5.90 -6.67 25.20
CA ARG A 197 -5.85 -6.53 26.67
C ARG A 197 -4.54 -7.06 27.25
N GLY A 198 -4.23 -6.57 28.44
CA GLY A 198 -3.12 -7.08 29.24
C GLY A 198 -1.77 -6.55 28.76
N HIS A 199 -0.74 -7.41 28.84
CA HIS A 199 0.64 -6.99 28.66
C HIS A 199 0.95 -6.45 27.25
N ALA A 200 0.34 -7.03 26.21
CA ALA A 200 0.53 -6.63 24.82
C ALA A 200 0.20 -5.15 24.54
N VAL A 201 -0.80 -4.60 25.24
CA VAL A 201 -1.15 -3.17 25.12
C VAL A 201 -0.02 -2.29 25.65
N HIS A 202 0.57 -2.63 26.80
CA HIS A 202 1.69 -1.88 27.36
C HIS A 202 2.94 -1.95 26.49
N VAL A 203 3.19 -3.12 25.88
CA VAL A 203 4.29 -3.27 24.91
C VAL A 203 4.12 -2.31 23.74
N VAL A 204 2.91 -2.19 23.18
CA VAL A 204 2.65 -1.25 22.09
C VAL A 204 2.70 0.21 22.56
N GLU A 205 2.21 0.54 23.75
CA GLU A 205 2.34 1.90 24.34
C GLU A 205 3.82 2.33 24.46
N ASP A 206 4.69 1.43 24.91
CA ASP A 206 6.14 1.68 24.99
C ASP A 206 6.75 1.85 23.59
N MET A 207 6.34 1.02 22.63
CA MET A 207 6.81 1.14 21.23
C MET A 207 6.37 2.46 20.58
N LEU A 208 5.16 2.94 20.88
CA LEU A 208 4.66 4.23 20.39
C LEU A 208 5.40 5.40 21.03
N THR A 209 5.75 5.30 22.31
CA THR A 209 6.59 6.30 22.99
C THR A 209 7.96 6.39 22.32
N GLU A 210 8.55 5.26 21.95
CA GLU A 210 9.82 5.24 21.21
C GLU A 210 9.66 5.83 19.80
N LEU A 211 8.55 5.57 19.12
CA LEU A 211 8.26 6.14 17.81
C LEU A 211 8.17 7.68 17.87
N ASP A 212 7.48 8.23 18.87
CA ASP A 212 7.40 9.67 19.12
C ASP A 212 8.82 10.26 19.41
N ASN A 213 9.68 9.55 20.15
CA ASN A 213 11.04 10.01 20.42
C ASN A 213 11.91 10.06 19.15
N LEU A 214 11.77 9.08 18.26
CA LEU A 214 12.50 9.00 16.98
C LEU A 214 12.04 10.08 15.99
N GLU A 215 10.74 10.35 15.91
CA GLU A 215 10.18 11.47 15.14
C GLU A 215 10.77 12.80 15.64
N SER A 216 10.77 13.02 16.96
CA SER A 216 11.31 14.24 17.56
C SER A 216 12.82 14.40 17.37
N ALA A 217 13.56 13.29 17.22
CA ALA A 217 14.97 13.33 16.86
C ALA A 217 15.15 13.71 15.37
N THR A 218 14.32 13.16 14.49
CA THR A 218 14.31 13.46 13.04
C THR A 218 14.04 14.94 12.80
N ASP A 219 13.10 15.53 13.51
CA ASP A 219 12.78 16.97 13.47
C ASP A 219 13.99 17.87 13.77
N ARG A 220 14.77 17.51 14.80
CA ARG A 220 15.97 18.26 15.17
C ARG A 220 17.02 18.20 14.08
N ILE A 221 17.26 17.02 13.52
CA ILE A 221 18.20 16.83 12.41
C ILE A 221 17.74 17.61 11.17
N GLN A 222 16.43 17.68 10.92
CA GLN A 222 15.86 18.44 9.81
C GLN A 222 16.13 19.94 9.95
N VAL A 223 15.98 20.49 11.16
CA VAL A 223 16.29 21.89 11.46
C VAL A 223 17.78 22.18 11.20
N ASP A 224 18.66 21.31 11.68
CA ASP A 224 20.11 21.46 11.49
C ASP A 224 20.49 21.37 10.01
N LEU A 225 19.89 20.45 9.25
CA LEU A 225 20.11 20.31 7.80
C LEU A 225 19.67 21.55 7.03
N ARG A 226 18.52 22.14 7.39
CA ARG A 226 18.05 23.40 6.78
C ARG A 226 19.02 24.53 7.09
N ALA A 227 19.56 24.61 8.30
CA ALA A 227 20.56 25.61 8.66
C ALA A 227 21.88 25.41 7.88
N ASP A 228 22.34 24.16 7.75
CA ASP A 228 23.53 23.79 6.96
C ASP A 228 23.36 24.17 5.48
N LEU A 229 22.17 23.94 4.89
CA LEU A 229 21.87 24.33 3.51
C LEU A 229 21.77 25.86 3.35
N PHE A 230 21.09 26.54 4.28
CA PHE A 230 20.93 28.00 4.25
C PHE A 230 22.27 28.75 4.30
N ALA A 231 23.27 28.19 5.00
CA ALA A 231 24.61 28.77 5.06
C ALA A 231 25.31 28.86 3.69
N VAL A 232 24.97 27.97 2.75
CA VAL A 232 25.62 27.85 1.43
C VAL A 232 24.71 28.16 0.25
N GLU A 233 23.40 28.33 0.45
CA GLU A 233 22.42 28.44 -0.64
C GLU A 233 22.70 29.60 -1.62
N LYS A 234 23.38 30.66 -1.18
CA LYS A 234 23.77 31.80 -2.03
C LYS A 234 24.82 31.46 -3.08
N GLU A 235 25.53 30.34 -2.91
CA GLU A 235 26.56 29.85 -3.83
C GLU A 235 25.99 28.86 -4.86
N LEU A 236 24.70 28.52 -4.73
CA LEU A 236 24.03 27.50 -5.53
C LEU A 236 23.00 28.14 -6.48
N TYR A 237 22.61 27.39 -7.52
CA TYR A 237 21.49 27.80 -8.36
C TYR A 237 20.19 27.70 -7.57
N ALA A 238 19.38 28.76 -7.61
CA ALA A 238 18.14 28.84 -6.84
C ALA A 238 17.19 27.66 -7.08
N VAL A 239 17.12 27.14 -8.32
CA VAL A 239 16.29 25.98 -8.64
C VAL A 239 16.78 24.73 -7.89
N ASP A 240 18.09 24.50 -7.82
CA ASP A 240 18.65 23.33 -7.13
C ASP A 240 18.43 23.42 -5.62
N VAL A 241 18.58 24.62 -5.04
CA VAL A 241 18.25 24.89 -3.63
C VAL A 241 16.78 24.54 -3.33
N MET A 242 15.84 24.93 -4.19
CA MET A 242 14.43 24.61 -3.99
C MET A 242 14.16 23.10 -4.03
N PHE A 243 14.83 22.35 -4.91
CA PHE A 243 14.71 20.89 -4.93
C PHE A 243 15.36 20.23 -3.70
N MET A 244 16.45 20.79 -3.18
CA MET A 244 17.05 20.31 -1.93
C MET A 244 16.10 20.49 -0.75
N TYR A 245 15.50 21.68 -0.57
CA TYR A 245 14.48 21.89 0.48
C TYR A 245 13.26 20.97 0.32
N ARG A 246 12.79 20.75 -0.91
CA ARG A 246 11.70 19.82 -1.19
C ARG A 246 12.04 18.38 -0.80
N ILE A 247 13.27 17.93 -1.07
CA ILE A 247 13.73 16.60 -0.64
C ILE A 247 13.79 16.52 0.89
N ILE A 248 14.33 17.55 1.56
CA ILE A 248 14.40 17.61 3.04
C ILE A 248 13.01 17.51 3.66
N GLU A 249 12.02 18.20 3.09
CA GLU A 249 10.62 18.13 3.51
C GLU A 249 10.04 16.72 3.26
N SER A 250 10.25 16.17 2.07
CA SER A 250 9.74 14.84 1.72
C SER A 250 10.33 13.71 2.56
N ILE A 251 11.57 13.83 3.07
CA ILE A 251 12.16 12.85 3.98
C ILE A 251 11.50 12.92 5.35
N ALA A 252 11.26 14.13 5.87
CA ALA A 252 10.55 14.28 7.15
C ALA A 252 9.10 13.80 7.06
N ASP A 253 8.42 14.06 5.94
CA ASP A 253 7.07 13.54 5.69
C ASP A 253 7.00 12.00 5.80
N ILE A 254 8.08 11.26 5.49
CA ILE A 254 8.12 9.80 5.70
C ILE A 254 8.11 9.46 7.19
N ALA A 255 8.85 10.21 8.02
CA ALA A 255 8.85 10.00 9.47
C ALA A 255 7.49 10.35 10.08
N ASP A 256 6.86 11.45 9.65
CA ASP A 256 5.48 11.81 10.01
C ASP A 256 4.49 10.72 9.63
N ASP A 257 4.60 10.17 8.42
CA ASP A 257 3.70 9.12 7.96
C ASP A 257 3.95 7.80 8.73
N ALA A 258 5.19 7.48 9.10
CA ALA A 258 5.51 6.35 9.98
C ALA A 258 4.89 6.51 11.38
N GLU A 259 4.98 7.71 11.96
CA GLU A 259 4.34 8.04 13.24
C GLU A 259 2.81 7.91 13.15
N ARG A 260 2.21 8.39 12.04
CA ARG A 260 0.77 8.22 11.76
C ARG A 260 0.36 6.77 11.64
N VAL A 261 1.19 5.88 11.09
CA VAL A 261 0.94 4.43 11.09
C VAL A 261 0.79 3.93 12.53
N GLY A 262 1.72 4.26 13.42
CA GLY A 262 1.64 3.90 14.84
C GLY A 262 0.40 4.44 15.54
N ARG A 263 0.10 5.74 15.37
CA ARG A 263 -1.10 6.38 15.95
C ARG A 263 -2.40 5.73 15.49
N ARG A 264 -2.49 5.23 14.25
CA ARG A 264 -3.67 4.52 13.77
C ARG A 264 -3.90 3.21 14.52
N PHE A 265 -2.83 2.50 14.87
CA PHE A 265 -2.94 1.31 15.70
C PHE A 265 -3.32 1.62 17.14
N GLN A 266 -2.81 2.72 17.72
CA GLN A 266 -3.27 3.20 19.02
C GLN A 266 -4.78 3.45 19.05
N LEU A 267 -5.35 4.02 17.99
CA LEU A 267 -6.80 4.22 17.87
C LEU A 267 -7.59 2.91 17.77
N MET A 268 -6.98 1.83 17.29
CA MET A 268 -7.59 0.50 17.30
C MET A 268 -7.59 -0.09 18.72
N LEU A 269 -6.54 0.18 19.53
CA LEU A 269 -6.44 -0.25 20.93
C LEU A 269 -7.48 0.41 21.85
N ALA A 270 -7.85 1.66 21.56
CA ALA A 270 -8.71 2.46 22.42
C ALA A 270 -10.22 2.18 22.26
N LYS A 271 -10.61 1.20 21.42
CA LYS A 271 -12.01 0.84 21.13
C LYS A 271 -12.45 -0.42 21.87
#